data_AF-A0A251SM44-F1
#
_entry.id   AF-A0A251SM44-F1
#
_cell.length_a   1.000
_cell.length_b   1.000
_cell.length_c   1.000
_cell.angle_alpha   90.00
_cell.angle_beta   90.00
_cell.angle_gamma   90.00
#
_symmetry.space_group_name_H-M   'P 1'
#
loop_
_entity.id
_entity.type
_entity.pdbx_description
1 polymer ?
#
loop_
_entity_poly.entity_id
_entity_poly.type
_entity_poly.pdbx_seq_one_letter_code
_entity_poly.pdbx_strand_id
1 'polypeptide(L)' 'MNHLYVSDAWKVGVYLENGWKREEITNAIRRVMADEEMRERSRALKQKLDASMIEGGSSYESVESLVDYISSF' A
#
# COMPACT_ATOMS: atom_id res chain seq x y z
N MET A 1 13.77 5.04 -1.18
CA MET A 1 12.70 5.29 -2.17
C MET A 1 11.29 4.98 -1.65
N ASN A 2 11.07 3.93 -0.84
CA ASN A 2 9.70 3.57 -0.40
C ASN A 2 8.93 4.67 0.36
N HIS A 3 9.60 5.52 1.16
CA HIS A 3 8.88 6.50 1.98
C HIS A 3 8.18 7.58 1.12
N LEU A 4 8.82 8.05 0.03
CA LEU A 4 8.23 9.00 -0.92
C LEU A 4 7.00 8.44 -1.65
N TYR A 5 6.97 7.13 -1.92
CA TYR A 5 5.80 6.51 -2.55
C TYR A 5 4.60 6.44 -1.59
N VAL A 6 4.86 6.10 -0.32
CA VAL A 6 3.81 5.95 0.71
C VAL A 6 3.27 7.32 1.16
N SER A 7 4.12 8.34 1.30
CA SER A 7 3.72 9.69 1.72
C SER A 7 3.25 10.58 0.56
N ASP A 8 3.97 10.59 -0.57
CA ASP A 8 3.77 11.63 -1.59
C ASP A 8 2.95 11.14 -2.78
N ALA A 9 3.15 9.89 -3.21
CA ALA A 9 2.42 9.33 -4.36
C ALA A 9 1.08 8.71 -3.97
N TRP A 10 1.03 7.91 -2.91
CA TRP A 10 -0.20 7.23 -2.47
C TRP A 10 -0.91 7.92 -1.31
N LYS A 11 -0.22 8.81 -0.58
CA LYS A 11 -0.78 9.58 0.56
C LYS A 11 -1.49 8.69 1.57
N VAL A 12 -0.97 7.49 1.80
CA VAL A 12 -1.54 6.47 2.72
C VAL A 12 -0.77 6.36 4.03
N GLY A 13 0.25 7.19 4.26
CA GLY A 13 1.02 7.21 5.49
C GLY A 13 1.63 8.57 5.79
N VAL A 14 2.01 8.76 7.06
CA VAL A 14 2.73 9.93 7.56
C VAL A 14 4.20 9.61 7.76
N TYR A 15 5.06 10.54 7.35
CA TYR A 15 6.48 10.50 7.62
C TYR A 15 6.80 11.24 8.92
N LEU A 16 7.63 10.64 9.76
CA LEU A 16 8.10 11.23 11.02
C LEU A 16 9.41 11.97 10.77
N GLU A 17 9.31 13.24 10.36
CA GLU A 17 10.46 14.08 9.98
C GLU A 17 11.43 14.34 11.14
N ASN A 18 10.94 14.39 12.38
CA ASN A 18 11.72 14.80 13.56
C ASN A 18 12.19 13.62 14.45
N GLY A 19 12.21 12.40 13.90
CA GLY A 19 12.69 11.20 14.57
C GLY A 19 11.65 10.53 15.49
N TRP A 20 12.13 9.67 16.38
CA TRP A 20 11.32 8.69 17.13
C TRP A 20 10.95 9.13 18.55
N LYS A 21 10.82 10.45 18.77
CA LYS A 21 10.37 10.95 20.07
C LYS A 21 8.91 10.55 20.31
N ARG A 22 8.59 10.21 21.55
CA ARG A 22 7.22 9.77 21.94
C ARG A 22 6.14 10.76 21.51
N GLU A 23 6.42 12.05 21.59
CA GLU A 23 5.50 13.12 21.20
C GLU A 23 5.24 13.13 19.69
N GLU A 24 6.29 13.01 18.86
CA GLU A 24 6.18 12.91 17.40
C GLU A 24 5.37 11.68 16.99
N ILE A 25 5.65 10.53 17.60
CA ILE A 25 4.89 9.29 17.38
C ILE A 25 3.40 9.49 17.75
N THR A 26 3.13 10.12 18.89
CA THR A 26 1.75 10.37 19.34
C THR A 26 1.01 11.30 18.38
N ASN A 27 1.67 12.34 17.88
CA ASN A 27 1.11 13.26 16.92
C ASN A 27 0.89 12.61 15.54
N ALA A 28 1.81 11.75 15.09
CA ALA A 28 1.63 10.98 13.87
C ALA A 28 0.43 10.02 13.98
N ILE A 29 0.29 9.30 15.10
CA ILE A 29 -0.87 8.43 15.35
C ILE A 29 -2.17 9.24 15.32
N ARG A 30 -2.21 10.39 15.99
CA ARG A 30 -3.39 11.27 15.98
C ARG A 30 -3.74 11.75 14.57
N ARG A 31 -2.75 12.13 13.76
CA ARG A 31 -2.95 12.52 12.36
C ARG A 31 -3.55 11.38 11.55
N VAL A 32 -2.99 10.16 11.65
CA VAL A 32 -3.54 8.97 10.96
C VAL A 32 -4.97 8.67 11.39
N MET A 33 -5.29 8.78 12.68
CA MET A 33 -6.64 8.48 13.17
C MET A 33 -7.66 9.55 12.78
N ALA A 34 -7.24 10.81 12.59
CA ALA A 34 -8.12 11.91 12.24
C ALA A 34 -8.27 12.12 10.72
N ASP A 35 -7.34 11.60 9.91
CA ASP A 35 -7.34 11.76 8.46
C ASP A 35 -8.19 10.67 7.78
N GLU A 36 -9.47 10.98 7.60
CA GLU A 36 -10.44 10.09 6.94
C GLU A 36 -10.10 9.87 5.46
N GLU A 37 -9.51 10.86 4.77
CA GLU A 37 -9.14 10.77 3.35
C GLU A 37 -7.96 9.78 3.16
N MET A 38 -7.00 9.79 4.08
CA MET A 38 -5.91 8.80 4.14
C MET A 38 -6.46 7.38 4.36
N ARG A 39 -7.46 7.24 5.24
CA ARG A 39 -8.12 5.96 5.51
C ARG A 39 -8.88 5.43 4.30
N GLU A 40 -9.59 6.30 3.58
CA GLU A 40 -10.33 5.94 2.37
C GLU A 40 -9.37 5.52 1.24
N ARG A 41 -8.28 6.28 1.02
CA ARG A 41 -7.21 5.89 0.08
C ARG A 41 -6.59 4.54 0.42
N SER A 42 -6.32 4.27 1.70
CA SER A 42 -5.79 2.99 2.16
C SER A 42 -6.76 1.83 1.86
N ARG A 43 -8.06 2.01 2.09
CA ARG A 43 -9.08 1.01 1.76
C ARG A 43 -9.18 0.77 0.26
N ALA A 44 -9.18 1.82 -0.55
CA ALA A 44 -9.23 1.70 -2.01
C ALA A 44 -8.00 0.95 -2.56
N LEU A 45 -6.82 1.22 -2.00
CA LEU A 45 -5.60 0.50 -2.36
C LEU A 45 -5.69 -0.99 -1.98
N LYS A 46 -6.17 -1.30 -0.78
CA LYS A 46 -6.42 -2.68 -0.35
C LYS A 46 -7.37 -3.41 -1.31
N GLN A 47 -8.50 -2.79 -1.66
CA GLN A 47 -9.48 -3.39 -2.57
C GLN A 47 -8.89 -3.68 -3.95
N LYS A 48 -8.08 -2.77 -4.50
CA LYS A 48 -7.38 -3.00 -5.77
C LYS A 48 -6.39 -4.16 -5.69
N LEU A 49 -5.68 -4.28 -4.57
CA LEU A 49 -4.72 -5.36 -4.34
C LEU A 49 -5.44 -6.70 -4.23
N ASP A 50 -6.51 -6.77 -3.43
CA ASP A 50 -7.35 -7.95 -3.29
C ASP A 50 -7.92 -8.38 -4.66
N ALA A 51 -8.44 -7.43 -5.45
CA ALA A 51 -8.96 -7.70 -6.80
C ALA A 51 -7.89 -8.15 -7.81
N SER A 52 -6.63 -7.76 -7.63
CA SER A 52 -5.53 -8.19 -8.52
C SER A 52 -5.06 -9.63 -8.26
N MET A 53 -5.35 -10.17 -7.08
CA MET A 53 -4.85 -11.47 -6.60
C MET A 53 -5.88 -12.61 -6.73
N ILE A 54 -7.15 -12.30 -6.98
CA ILE A 54 -8.18 -13.33 -7.24
C ILE A 54 -8.04 -13.91 -8.66
N GLU A 55 -8.63 -15.08 -8.89
CA GLU A 55 -8.70 -15.73 -10.21
C GLU A 55 -9.38 -14.80 -11.23
N GLY A 56 -8.73 -14.59 -12.38
CA GLY A 56 -9.09 -13.55 -13.37
C GLY A 56 -8.59 -12.12 -13.05
N GLY A 57 -7.79 -11.97 -11.99
CA GLY A 57 -7.06 -10.74 -11.67
C GLY A 57 -5.72 -10.65 -12.40
N SER A 58 -5.27 -9.43 -12.71
CA SER A 58 -4.07 -9.22 -13.54
C SER A 58 -2.78 -9.82 -12.98
N SER A 59 -2.62 -9.86 -11.65
CA SER A 59 -1.43 -10.49 -11.04
C SER A 59 -1.54 -12.02 -11.02
N TYR A 60 -2.75 -12.55 -10.87
CA TYR A 60 -3.02 -13.99 -10.99
C TYR A 60 -2.70 -14.48 -12.42
N GLU A 61 -3.23 -13.80 -13.44
CA GLU A 61 -2.99 -14.13 -14.86
C GLU A 61 -1.51 -14.03 -15.25
N SER A 62 -0.80 -13.02 -14.70
CA SER A 62 0.63 -12.86 -14.96
C SER A 62 1.46 -14.01 -14.39
N VAL A 63 1.09 -14.51 -13.20
CA VAL A 63 1.77 -15.65 -12.57
C VAL A 63 1.42 -16.95 -13.28
N GLU A 64 0.16 -17.16 -13.67
CA GLU A 64 -0.28 -18.32 -14.46
C GLU A 64 0.47 -18.39 -15.80
N SER A 65 0.55 -17.27 -16.52
CA SER A 65 1.30 -17.16 -17.79
C SER A 65 2.79 -17.49 -17.62
N LEU A 66 3.38 -17.10 -16.48
CA LEU A 66 4.78 -17.42 -16.16
C LEU A 66 4.98 -18.91 -15.88
N VAL A 67 4.05 -19.55 -15.17
CA VAL A 67 4.08 -20.99 -14.89
C VAL A 67 3.96 -21.79 -16.18
N ASP A 68 3.05 -21.41 -17.08
CA ASP A 68 2.88 -22.04 -18.38
C ASP A 68 4.16 -21.94 -19.23
N TYR A 69 4.80 -20.76 -19.25
CA TYR A 69 6.05 -20.56 -19.98
C TYR A 69 7.18 -21.47 -19.48
N ILE A 70 7.35 -21.57 -18.16
CA ILE A 70 8.41 -22.39 -17.56
C ILE A 70 8.13 -23.88 -17.72
N SER A 71 6.85 -24.30 -17.66
CA SER A 71 6.44 -25.70 -17.82
C SER A 71 6.46 -26.20 -19.27
N SER A 72 6.62 -25.28 -20.23
CA SER A 72 6.72 -25.59 -21.66
C SER A 72 8.16 -25.93 -22.11
N PHE A 73 9.12 -25.96 -21.17
CA PHE A 73 10.49 -26.45 -21.35
C PHE A 73 10.64 -27.90 -20.89
#